data_AF-A0A836SFQ3-F1
#
_entry.id   AF-A0A836SFQ3-F1
#
_cell.length_a   1.000
_cell.length_b   1.000
_cell.length_c   1.000
_cell.angle_alpha   90.00
_cell.angle_beta   90.00
_cell.angle_gamma   90.00
#
_symmetry.space_group_name_H-M   'P 1'
#
loop_
_entity.id
_entity.type
_entity.pdbx_description
1 polymer ?
#
loop_
_entity_poly.entity_id
_entity_poly.type
_entity_poly.pdbx_seq_one_letter_code
_entity_poly.pdbx_strand_id
1 'polypeptide(L)'
;MKNEKRMSFDPELSIQSEHRIQDTDLTGDLGRCLPNASLEFIEQLDHQEKQGAFRIELDEIEGVLSQHPAVKESFVMERENPAGEKQLVAYLVANLQDDALQALHTKQVSLWQALHDKSYNDSPSPADPTFNIIGWDSSYTGLPLSDEEMQECVETTVEKILSLNPQHLLEIGCGTGLLMYRILPHCVDYVGTDFSKIALQQLEESKRFIKIKGLEHTTLLTKQADDFEGFEAQAFDTVIINSVVQYFPCIDYLLTVLKGALKVVKPGGAIFIGDVRSLPLLKAYYASVQVYKAVDFVTRSKLEARIREREQLEEELAIDPVFFVALKQAFPEISRVNIQPKRGLIRNEMTRFRYDVILDIQGSEGIRDESEEKGKRPLTEAIVWEDWEQKPLALLELAKRLICQQPAYVALRHVGNGRITTEIKTLEWLATADDDETVGDLRDALVESESKRIDPEALWEICLDVPYDIDMQFSLDRADGCYDVLLRNQLDSEFASVSLSEFQFPMPPSVHQNWHEYANHPLQEQFTLQLLSELRDFMKKKLPDEMMPKAFVILNAFPLTDQGKIDRGALAEGVIQ
;
A
#
# COMPACT_ATOMS: atom_id res chain seq x y z
N MET A 1 -60.88 -15.69 12.04
CA MET A 1 -62.12 -14.89 11.96
C MET A 1 -61.75 -13.55 11.35
N LYS A 2 -61.99 -13.37 10.04
CA LYS A 2 -61.72 -12.11 9.33
C LYS A 2 -62.88 -11.15 9.60
N ASN A 3 -62.58 -9.95 10.10
CA ASN A 3 -63.53 -8.86 10.22
C ASN A 3 -63.71 -8.20 8.83
N GLU A 4 -64.87 -8.43 8.21
CA GLU A 4 -65.31 -7.71 7.02
C GLU A 4 -65.83 -6.31 7.43
N LYS A 5 -65.22 -5.24 6.91
CA LYS A 5 -65.89 -3.94 6.78
C LYS A 5 -66.46 -3.86 5.37
N ARG A 6 -67.77 -4.06 5.23
CA ARG A 6 -68.52 -3.75 4.01
C ARG A 6 -68.75 -2.23 3.91
N MET A 7 -68.32 -1.61 2.82
CA MET A 7 -68.92 -0.36 2.34
C MET A 7 -69.84 -0.71 1.18
N SER A 8 -71.14 -0.43 1.35
CA SER A 8 -72.17 -0.55 0.31
C SER A 8 -72.20 0.73 -0.53
N PHE A 9 -72.13 0.60 -1.85
CA PHE A 9 -72.45 1.68 -2.78
C PHE A 9 -73.76 1.38 -3.51
N ASP A 10 -74.63 2.39 -3.51
CA ASP A 10 -75.98 2.39 -4.09
C ASP A 10 -75.89 2.67 -5.60
N PRO A 11 -76.43 1.82 -6.50
CA PRO A 11 -76.24 1.97 -7.93
C PRO A 11 -77.45 2.64 -8.58
N GLU A 12 -77.66 3.93 -8.35
CA GLU A 12 -78.57 4.73 -9.17
C GLU A 12 -78.32 6.23 -8.93
N LEU A 13 -77.44 6.85 -9.73
CA LEU A 13 -77.46 8.30 -9.97
C LEU A 13 -76.76 8.61 -11.29
N SER A 14 -77.60 8.82 -12.29
CA SER A 14 -77.30 9.28 -13.63
C SER A 14 -76.67 10.67 -13.67
N ILE A 15 -75.64 10.76 -14.51
CA ILE A 15 -74.90 11.90 -15.04
C ILE A 15 -75.70 13.23 -15.07
N GLN A 16 -75.18 14.27 -14.40
CA GLN A 16 -74.92 15.60 -14.96
C GLN A 16 -74.32 16.56 -13.90
N SER A 17 -73.44 17.45 -14.39
CA SER A 17 -72.88 18.67 -13.77
C SER A 17 -71.47 18.60 -13.13
N GLU A 18 -70.65 19.55 -13.58
CA GLU A 18 -69.23 19.78 -13.33
C GLU A 18 -68.91 20.01 -11.84
N HIS A 19 -68.12 19.13 -11.22
CA HIS A 19 -67.40 19.47 -9.98
C HIS A 19 -65.95 18.93 -10.04
N ARG A 20 -65.04 19.91 -10.08
CA ARG A 20 -63.66 19.95 -9.59
C ARG A 20 -63.13 18.62 -9.01
N ILE A 21 -62.19 18.00 -9.71
CA ILE A 21 -61.39 16.89 -9.21
C ILE A 21 -60.63 17.39 -7.97
N GLN A 22 -61.04 16.88 -6.80
CA GLN A 22 -60.27 16.94 -5.55
C GLN A 22 -59.11 15.95 -5.64
N ASP A 23 -57.96 16.34 -5.08
CA ASP A 23 -56.72 15.58 -5.00
C ASP A 23 -56.96 14.08 -4.77
N THR A 24 -56.55 13.27 -5.74
CA THR A 24 -56.35 11.83 -5.55
C THR A 24 -54.89 11.62 -5.18
N ASP A 25 -54.62 11.33 -3.92
CA ASP A 25 -53.31 10.84 -3.46
C ASP A 25 -52.97 9.57 -4.26
N LEU A 26 -51.94 9.62 -5.12
CA LEU A 26 -51.40 8.42 -5.74
C LEU A 26 -50.68 7.61 -4.65
N THR A 27 -51.17 6.41 -4.38
CA THR A 27 -50.63 5.57 -3.29
C THR A 27 -49.36 4.80 -3.66
N GLY A 28 -48.93 4.79 -4.92
CA GLY A 28 -47.78 4.00 -5.39
C GLY A 28 -48.00 2.48 -5.41
N ASP A 29 -49.20 2.03 -5.03
CA ASP A 29 -49.55 0.61 -4.86
C ASP A 29 -50.21 0.05 -6.13
N LEU A 30 -49.64 -1.03 -6.69
CA LEU A 30 -50.23 -1.77 -7.80
C LEU A 30 -51.21 -2.81 -7.24
N GLY A 31 -52.50 -2.64 -7.54
CA GLY A 31 -53.54 -3.61 -7.19
C GLY A 31 -54.35 -4.03 -8.40
N ARG A 32 -54.87 -5.27 -8.39
CA ARG A 32 -55.85 -5.77 -9.36
C ARG A 32 -57.20 -5.97 -8.70
N CYS A 33 -58.25 -5.56 -9.39
CA CYS A 33 -59.62 -5.80 -8.93
C CYS A 33 -60.08 -7.22 -9.33
N LEU A 34 -60.57 -8.00 -8.36
CA LEU A 34 -61.09 -9.35 -8.56
C LEU A 34 -62.57 -9.31 -9.04
N PRO A 35 -63.10 -10.40 -9.63
CA PRO A 35 -64.47 -10.44 -10.15
C PRO A 35 -65.58 -10.21 -9.11
N ASN A 36 -65.26 -10.33 -7.82
CA ASN A 36 -66.13 -10.04 -6.69
C ASN A 36 -66.01 -8.58 -6.18
N ALA A 37 -65.33 -7.71 -6.93
CA ALA A 37 -65.05 -6.31 -6.60
C ALA A 37 -64.16 -6.07 -5.37
N SER A 38 -63.41 -7.07 -4.90
CA SER A 38 -62.32 -6.84 -3.93
C SER A 38 -61.00 -6.51 -4.63
N LEU A 39 -60.20 -5.61 -4.06
CA LEU A 39 -58.87 -5.26 -4.54
C LEU A 39 -57.82 -6.22 -3.96
N GLU A 40 -57.04 -6.84 -4.84
CA GLU A 40 -55.87 -7.67 -4.54
C GLU A 40 -54.62 -6.82 -4.73
N PHE A 41 -53.84 -6.62 -3.67
CA PHE A 41 -52.55 -5.93 -3.73
C PHE A 41 -51.50 -6.85 -4.38
N ILE A 42 -50.78 -6.33 -5.38
CA ILE A 42 -49.78 -7.09 -6.16
C ILE A 42 -48.37 -6.70 -5.74
N GLU A 43 -48.00 -5.42 -5.90
CA GLU A 43 -46.66 -4.91 -5.61
C GLU A 43 -46.67 -3.39 -5.43
N GLN A 44 -45.61 -2.84 -4.86
CA GLN A 44 -45.43 -1.40 -4.65
C GLN A 44 -44.40 -0.87 -5.66
N LEU A 45 -44.72 0.21 -6.37
CA LEU A 45 -43.87 0.78 -7.43
C LEU A 45 -42.78 1.73 -6.89
N ASP A 46 -42.97 2.26 -5.67
CA ASP A 46 -42.08 3.23 -5.03
C ASP A 46 -41.13 2.55 -4.03
N HIS A 47 -39.93 3.11 -3.81
CA HIS A 47 -38.87 2.59 -2.90
C HIS A 47 -39.21 2.73 -1.40
N GLN A 48 -40.38 2.27 -1.00
CA GLN A 48 -40.88 2.37 0.37
C GLN A 48 -40.71 1.06 1.13
N GLU A 49 -40.10 1.15 2.32
CA GLU A 49 -39.90 -0.02 3.18
C GLU A 49 -40.65 0.15 4.53
N LYS A 50 -41.30 -0.93 4.98
CA LYS A 50 -42.04 -0.96 6.25
C LYS A 50 -41.19 -1.63 7.32
N GLN A 51 -40.63 -0.83 8.23
CA GLN A 51 -40.02 -1.34 9.46
C GLN A 51 -41.01 -1.14 10.62
N GLY A 52 -41.67 -2.22 11.04
CA GLY A 52 -42.68 -2.17 12.11
C GLY A 52 -43.93 -1.35 11.73
N ALA A 53 -44.25 -0.32 12.53
CA ALA A 53 -45.44 0.55 12.35
C ALA A 53 -45.14 1.87 11.60
N PHE A 54 -43.90 2.07 11.15
CA PHE A 54 -43.43 3.32 10.54
C PHE A 54 -43.16 3.14 9.04
N ARG A 55 -43.50 4.17 8.25
CA ARG A 55 -43.21 4.26 6.81
C ARG A 55 -41.90 5.00 6.68
N ILE A 56 -40.85 4.32 6.25
CA ILE A 56 -39.50 4.90 6.10
C ILE A 56 -39.28 5.16 4.60
N GLU A 57 -39.06 6.42 4.25
CA GLU A 57 -38.67 6.82 2.90
C GLU A 57 -37.14 6.87 2.83
N LEU A 58 -36.52 5.91 2.13
CA LEU A 58 -35.06 5.81 2.04
C LEU A 58 -34.44 7.05 1.39
N ASP A 59 -35.11 7.61 0.37
CA ASP A 59 -34.73 8.83 -0.31
C ASP A 59 -34.64 10.05 0.64
N GLU A 60 -35.39 10.07 1.74
CA GLU A 60 -35.29 11.12 2.76
C GLU A 60 -33.99 10.99 3.56
N ILE A 61 -33.61 9.75 3.90
CA ILE A 61 -32.36 9.46 4.59
C ILE A 61 -31.16 9.82 3.69
N GLU A 62 -31.21 9.40 2.43
CA GLU A 62 -30.22 9.76 1.41
C GLU A 62 -30.14 11.29 1.21
N GLY A 63 -31.29 11.96 1.11
CA GLY A 63 -31.37 13.41 0.96
C GLY A 63 -30.85 14.20 2.17
N VAL A 64 -30.92 13.63 3.38
CA VAL A 64 -30.25 14.20 4.55
C VAL A 64 -28.75 13.95 4.49
N LEU A 65 -28.32 12.71 4.21
CA LEU A 65 -26.90 12.35 4.12
C LEU A 65 -26.17 13.20 3.09
N SER A 66 -26.76 13.43 1.91
CA SER A 66 -26.18 14.24 0.83
C SER A 66 -26.03 15.72 1.16
N GLN A 67 -26.64 16.22 2.26
CA GLN A 67 -26.44 17.58 2.74
C GLN A 67 -25.19 17.72 3.62
N HIS A 68 -24.59 16.61 4.06
CA HIS A 68 -23.37 16.66 4.84
C HIS A 68 -22.17 16.95 3.93
N PRO A 69 -21.30 17.93 4.24
CA PRO A 69 -20.19 18.31 3.37
C PRO A 69 -19.22 17.17 3.03
N ALA A 70 -19.09 16.21 3.94
CA ALA A 70 -18.20 15.04 3.79
C ALA A 70 -18.83 13.83 3.09
N VAL A 71 -20.07 13.93 2.57
CA VAL A 71 -20.72 12.86 1.80
C VAL A 71 -20.83 13.32 0.35
N LYS A 72 -20.21 12.57 -0.57
CA LYS A 72 -20.24 12.82 -2.01
C LYS A 72 -21.48 12.19 -2.62
N GLU A 73 -21.69 10.93 -2.31
CA GLU A 73 -22.80 10.13 -2.79
C GLU A 73 -23.27 9.22 -1.64
N SER A 74 -24.56 8.92 -1.58
CA SER A 74 -25.14 8.06 -0.55
C SER A 74 -26.20 7.15 -1.15
N PHE A 75 -26.31 5.93 -0.62
CA PHE A 75 -27.33 4.96 -0.99
C PHE A 75 -27.74 4.18 0.26
N VAL A 76 -29.04 4.09 0.53
CA VAL A 76 -29.57 3.42 1.73
C VAL A 76 -30.43 2.24 1.29
N MET A 77 -30.26 1.09 1.94
CA MET A 77 -31.10 -0.08 1.73
C MET A 77 -31.27 -0.90 3.00
N GLU A 78 -32.37 -1.65 3.10
CA GLU A 78 -32.56 -2.66 4.14
C GLU A 78 -31.74 -3.92 3.84
N ARG A 79 -31.06 -4.42 4.86
CA ARG A 79 -30.35 -5.71 4.85
C ARG A 79 -30.69 -6.52 6.07
N GLU A 80 -30.67 -7.83 5.92
CA GLU A 80 -30.69 -8.75 7.05
C GLU A 80 -29.28 -8.88 7.63
N ASN A 81 -29.16 -8.74 8.95
CA ASN A 81 -27.91 -9.03 9.67
C ASN A 81 -27.70 -10.55 9.81
N PRO A 82 -26.53 -11.03 10.28
CA PRO A 82 -26.29 -12.46 10.49
C PRO A 82 -27.27 -13.16 11.45
N ALA A 83 -28.00 -12.41 12.28
CA ALA A 83 -29.06 -12.92 13.16
C ALA A 83 -30.45 -12.96 12.49
N GLY A 84 -30.57 -12.56 11.22
CA GLY A 84 -31.82 -12.51 10.45
C GLY A 84 -32.69 -11.29 10.74
N GLU A 85 -32.18 -10.27 11.43
CA GLU A 85 -32.90 -9.04 11.69
C GLU A 85 -32.69 -8.02 10.58
N LYS A 86 -33.79 -7.45 10.09
CA LYS A 86 -33.79 -6.36 9.10
C LYS A 86 -33.29 -5.05 9.71
N GLN A 87 -32.31 -4.44 9.05
CA GLN A 87 -31.72 -3.17 9.43
C GLN A 87 -31.42 -2.29 8.21
N LEU A 88 -31.53 -0.98 8.39
CA LEU A 88 -31.10 0.00 7.40
C LEU A 88 -29.57 0.10 7.40
N VAL A 89 -28.98 0.00 6.21
CA VAL A 89 -27.54 0.16 5.96
C VAL A 89 -27.34 1.33 5.00
N ALA A 90 -26.52 2.30 5.39
CA ALA A 90 -26.17 3.44 4.56
C ALA A 90 -24.79 3.25 3.93
N TYR A 91 -24.75 3.12 2.62
CA TYR A 91 -23.53 3.11 1.82
C TYR A 91 -23.17 4.54 1.42
N LEU A 92 -21.91 4.92 1.58
CA LEU A 92 -21.45 6.29 1.42
C LEU A 92 -20.19 6.33 0.57
N VAL A 93 -20.12 7.26 -0.38
CA VAL A 93 -18.84 7.71 -0.94
C VAL A 93 -18.49 9.00 -0.23
N ALA A 94 -17.36 9.04 0.46
CA ALA A 94 -16.95 10.24 1.19
C ALA A 94 -16.55 11.35 0.21
N ASN A 95 -17.05 12.56 0.46
CA ASN A 95 -16.51 13.77 -0.14
C ASN A 95 -15.34 14.22 0.73
N LEU A 96 -14.15 13.75 0.37
CA LEU A 96 -12.91 14.18 1.00
C LEU A 96 -12.67 15.63 0.56
N GLN A 97 -13.29 16.60 1.25
CA GLN A 97 -12.83 17.98 1.14
C GLN A 97 -11.39 18.00 1.62
N ASP A 98 -10.47 18.50 0.78
CA ASP A 98 -9.03 18.50 1.04
C ASP A 98 -8.70 18.94 2.47
N ASP A 99 -9.38 19.95 3.01
CA ASP A 99 -9.12 20.52 4.33
C ASP A 99 -9.30 19.55 5.52
N ALA A 100 -10.35 18.71 5.53
CA ALA A 100 -10.63 17.81 6.66
C ALA A 100 -9.69 16.61 6.68
N LEU A 101 -9.41 16.07 5.50
CA LEU A 101 -8.43 15.00 5.31
C LEU A 101 -7.01 15.52 5.59
N GLN A 102 -6.70 16.74 5.14
CA GLN A 102 -5.42 17.40 5.42
C GLN A 102 -5.24 17.67 6.92
N ALA A 103 -6.29 18.08 7.64
CA ALA A 103 -6.22 18.23 9.10
C ALA A 103 -5.91 16.90 9.81
N LEU A 104 -6.48 15.79 9.34
CA LEU A 104 -6.17 14.45 9.85
C LEU A 104 -4.75 14.01 9.50
N HIS A 105 -4.30 14.28 8.28
CA HIS A 105 -2.92 14.03 7.85
C HIS A 105 -1.93 14.80 8.73
N THR A 106 -2.16 16.10 8.96
CA THR A 106 -1.33 16.93 9.86
C THR A 106 -1.34 16.37 11.29
N LYS A 107 -2.49 15.92 11.78
CA LYS A 107 -2.62 15.32 13.11
C LYS A 107 -1.83 14.01 13.21
N GLN A 108 -1.85 13.16 12.18
CA GLN A 108 -1.09 11.91 12.17
C GLN A 108 0.42 12.16 12.14
N VAL A 109 0.90 13.09 11.31
CA VAL A 109 2.32 13.48 11.30
C VAL A 109 2.75 14.00 12.68
N SER A 110 1.89 14.79 13.33
CA SER A 110 2.14 15.28 14.70
C SER A 110 2.13 14.15 15.75
N LEU A 111 1.26 13.14 15.59
CA LEU A 111 1.20 11.96 16.45
C LEU A 111 2.49 11.13 16.32
N TRP A 112 2.93 10.86 15.10
CA TRP A 112 4.20 10.19 14.85
C TRP A 112 5.36 10.97 15.47
N GLN A 113 5.43 12.28 15.27
CA GLN A 113 6.44 13.13 15.90
C GLN A 113 6.46 12.96 17.42
N ALA A 114 5.30 12.98 18.08
CA ALA A 114 5.21 12.82 19.52
C ALA A 114 5.63 11.42 20.00
N LEU A 115 5.31 10.37 19.24
CA LEU A 115 5.73 9.00 19.55
C LEU A 115 7.26 8.84 19.42
N HIS A 116 7.85 9.39 18.36
CA HIS A 116 9.30 9.40 18.16
C HIS A 116 10.01 10.20 19.25
N ASP A 117 9.57 11.44 19.52
CA ASP A 117 10.13 12.29 20.57
C ASP A 117 10.10 11.60 21.94
N LYS A 118 9.01 10.88 22.24
CA LYS A 118 8.90 10.10 23.47
C LYS A 118 9.90 8.94 23.48
N SER A 119 9.99 8.17 22.40
CA SER A 119 10.91 7.03 22.28
C SER A 119 12.37 7.45 22.44
N TYR A 120 12.76 8.58 21.84
CA TYR A 120 14.11 9.14 21.97
C TYR A 120 14.43 9.69 23.37
N ASN A 121 13.43 10.16 24.13
CA ASN A 121 13.61 10.67 25.49
C ASN A 121 13.65 9.54 26.55
N ASP A 122 12.75 8.57 26.43
CA ASP A 122 12.52 7.58 27.50
C ASP A 122 13.55 6.43 27.46
N SER A 123 14.24 6.25 26.33
CA SER A 123 15.22 5.19 26.16
C SER A 123 16.61 5.55 26.72
N PRO A 124 17.31 4.59 27.35
CA PRO A 124 18.69 4.80 27.78
C PRO A 124 19.59 5.03 26.56
N SER A 125 20.61 5.89 26.72
CA SER A 125 21.59 6.12 25.66
C SER A 125 22.26 4.79 25.26
N PRO A 126 22.34 4.47 23.95
CA PRO A 126 22.94 3.23 23.50
C PRO A 126 24.43 3.20 23.84
N ALA A 127 25.00 1.98 23.93
CA ALA A 127 26.42 1.79 24.17
C ALA A 127 27.27 2.39 23.04
N ASP A 128 26.81 2.26 21.80
CA ASP A 128 27.36 2.94 20.63
C ASP A 128 26.38 4.04 20.16
N PRO A 129 26.73 5.32 20.30
CA PRO A 129 25.88 6.43 19.85
C PRO A 129 25.75 6.52 18.32
N THR A 130 26.61 5.82 17.56
CA THR A 130 26.53 5.75 16.08
C THR A 130 25.65 4.62 15.57
N PHE A 131 25.15 3.77 16.47
CA PHE A 131 24.31 2.63 16.16
C PHE A 131 23.12 2.60 17.10
N ASN A 132 22.23 3.58 16.91
CA ASN A 132 21.00 3.70 17.69
C ASN A 132 19.84 3.05 16.94
N ILE A 133 19.42 1.88 17.43
CA ILE A 133 18.33 1.06 16.86
C ILE A 133 17.05 1.12 17.72
N ILE A 134 16.91 2.13 18.58
CA ILE A 134 15.70 2.33 19.39
C ILE A 134 14.49 2.53 18.46
N GLY A 135 13.39 1.84 18.77
CA GLY A 135 12.13 1.90 18.01
C GLY A 135 11.96 0.80 16.98
N TRP A 136 12.96 -0.09 16.83
CA TRP A 136 12.90 -1.24 15.92
C TRP A 136 12.50 -2.50 16.68
N ASP A 137 11.18 -2.71 16.82
CA ASP A 137 10.63 -3.89 17.50
C ASP A 137 10.11 -4.91 16.48
N SER A 138 10.36 -6.20 16.75
CA SER A 138 9.89 -7.29 15.91
C SER A 138 8.38 -7.46 16.03
N SER A 139 7.67 -7.42 14.90
CA SER A 139 6.22 -7.66 14.88
C SER A 139 5.82 -9.08 15.33
N TYR A 140 6.76 -10.02 15.31
CA TYR A 140 6.56 -11.41 15.74
C TYR A 140 6.57 -11.53 17.27
N THR A 141 7.58 -10.98 17.93
CA THR A 141 7.83 -11.16 19.37
C THR A 141 7.38 -9.98 20.23
N GLY A 142 7.26 -8.79 19.65
CA GLY A 142 7.05 -7.53 20.38
C GLY A 142 8.27 -7.08 21.18
N LEU A 143 9.45 -7.65 20.91
CA LEU A 143 10.72 -7.28 21.52
C LEU A 143 11.60 -6.56 20.48
N PRO A 144 12.59 -5.75 20.91
CA PRO A 144 13.56 -5.14 20.00
C PRO A 144 14.22 -6.17 19.08
N LEU A 145 14.43 -5.79 17.81
CA LEU A 145 15.27 -6.53 16.88
C LEU A 145 16.71 -6.60 17.41
N SER A 146 17.41 -7.68 17.07
CA SER A 146 18.78 -7.87 17.52
C SER A 146 19.76 -6.91 16.84
N ASP A 147 20.87 -6.60 17.52
CA ASP A 147 21.94 -5.77 16.95
C ASP A 147 22.45 -6.36 15.61
N GLU A 148 22.55 -7.69 15.51
CA GLU A 148 23.00 -8.41 14.32
C GLU A 148 22.04 -8.21 13.13
N GLU A 149 20.73 -8.36 13.36
CA GLU A 149 19.70 -8.13 12.35
C GLU A 149 19.73 -6.69 11.83
N MET A 150 19.80 -5.73 12.74
CA MET A 150 19.80 -4.32 12.37
C MET A 150 21.12 -3.92 11.70
N GLN A 151 22.24 -4.49 12.11
CA GLN A 151 23.53 -4.20 11.52
C GLN A 151 23.58 -4.67 10.06
N GLU A 152 23.14 -5.90 9.76
CA GLU A 152 23.08 -6.39 8.37
C GLU A 152 22.18 -5.49 7.52
N CYS A 153 21.01 -5.11 8.02
CA CYS A 153 20.11 -4.22 7.27
C CYS A 153 20.74 -2.86 6.99
N VAL A 154 21.40 -2.26 7.98
CA VAL A 154 22.06 -0.96 7.84
C VAL A 154 23.21 -1.04 6.85
N GLU A 155 24.13 -1.99 7.03
CA GLU A 155 25.32 -2.10 6.17
C GLU A 155 24.94 -2.38 4.72
N THR A 156 24.00 -3.31 4.46
CA THR A 156 23.54 -3.58 3.09
C THR A 156 22.82 -2.39 2.44
N THR A 157 22.12 -1.57 3.23
CA THR A 157 21.48 -0.34 2.74
C THR A 157 22.53 0.74 2.44
N VAL A 158 23.54 0.89 3.30
CA VAL A 158 24.66 1.81 3.10
C VAL A 158 25.47 1.42 1.86
N GLU A 159 25.76 0.14 1.65
CA GLU A 159 26.45 -0.36 0.46
C GLU A 159 25.71 0.05 -0.82
N LYS A 160 24.38 -0.12 -0.87
CA LYS A 160 23.56 0.33 -1.99
C LYS A 160 23.66 1.83 -2.21
N ILE A 161 23.55 2.64 -1.15
CA ILE A 161 23.65 4.10 -1.25
C ILE A 161 25.04 4.52 -1.72
N LEU A 162 26.11 3.93 -1.19
CA LEU A 162 27.48 4.22 -1.58
C LEU A 162 27.79 3.82 -3.03
N SER A 163 27.09 2.81 -3.57
CA SER A 163 27.17 2.46 -5.00
C SER A 163 26.68 3.56 -5.93
N LEU A 164 25.89 4.52 -5.43
CA LEU A 164 25.48 5.74 -6.15
C LEU A 164 26.57 6.82 -6.16
N ASN A 165 27.68 6.59 -5.45
CA ASN A 165 28.81 7.51 -5.29
C ASN A 165 28.42 8.93 -4.80
N PRO A 166 27.68 9.02 -3.67
CA PRO A 166 27.14 10.30 -3.19
C PRO A 166 28.25 11.30 -2.84
N GLN A 167 28.12 12.55 -3.30
CA GLN A 167 29.05 13.65 -2.95
C GLN A 167 28.36 14.75 -2.15
N HIS A 168 27.21 15.22 -2.61
CA HIS A 168 26.34 16.20 -1.97
C HIS A 168 24.99 15.57 -1.71
N LEU A 169 24.74 15.22 -0.45
CA LEU A 169 23.66 14.32 -0.07
C LEU A 169 22.63 15.03 0.82
N LEU A 170 21.35 14.78 0.54
CA LEU A 170 20.22 15.15 1.40
C LEU A 170 19.55 13.88 1.94
N GLU A 171 19.54 13.70 3.27
CA GLU A 171 18.80 12.63 3.94
C GLU A 171 17.52 13.21 4.57
N ILE A 172 16.37 12.71 4.14
CA ILE A 172 15.05 13.08 4.66
C ILE A 172 14.64 12.06 5.72
N GLY A 173 14.43 12.55 6.95
CA GLY A 173 14.19 11.72 8.13
C GLY A 173 15.46 11.03 8.61
N CYS A 174 16.52 11.80 8.87
CA CYS A 174 17.82 11.25 9.26
C CYS A 174 17.85 10.64 10.69
N GLY A 175 16.80 10.87 11.49
CA GLY A 175 16.66 10.36 12.84
C GLY A 175 17.90 10.66 13.70
N THR A 176 18.41 9.62 14.34
CA THR A 176 19.61 9.66 15.18
C THR A 176 20.91 9.36 14.42
N GLY A 177 20.88 9.40 13.09
CA GLY A 177 22.05 9.35 12.20
C GLY A 177 22.57 7.96 11.86
N LEU A 178 21.73 6.92 11.95
CA LEU A 178 22.12 5.52 11.74
C LEU A 178 22.84 5.29 10.40
N LEU A 179 22.31 5.86 9.31
CA LEU A 179 22.96 5.86 7.99
C LEU A 179 24.03 6.96 7.88
N MET A 180 23.71 8.17 8.35
CA MET A 180 24.60 9.33 8.35
C MET A 180 26.04 8.98 8.74
N TYR A 181 26.26 8.36 9.91
CA TYR A 181 27.61 8.10 10.42
C TYR A 181 28.47 7.22 9.50
N ARG A 182 27.85 6.34 8.70
CA ARG A 182 28.53 5.43 7.78
C ARG A 182 28.76 6.04 6.40
N ILE A 183 27.86 6.93 5.98
CA ILE A 183 27.92 7.58 4.66
C ILE A 183 28.85 8.81 4.66
N LEU A 184 28.87 9.56 5.77
CA LEU A 184 29.64 10.81 5.91
C LEU A 184 31.10 10.76 5.43
N PRO A 185 31.89 9.71 5.73
CA PRO A 185 33.30 9.65 5.30
C PRO A 185 33.50 9.69 3.78
N HIS A 186 32.45 9.35 3.03
CA HIS A 186 32.44 9.18 1.58
C HIS A 186 31.83 10.38 0.82
N CYS A 187 31.24 11.34 1.55
CA CYS A 187 30.61 12.53 0.96
C CYS A 187 31.47 13.78 1.16
N VAL A 188 31.23 14.80 0.32
CA VAL A 188 31.78 16.15 0.48
C VAL A 188 30.92 16.94 1.46
N ASP A 189 29.61 16.96 1.24
CA ASP A 189 28.63 17.66 2.08
C ASP A 189 27.44 16.75 2.37
N TYR A 190 26.89 16.89 3.58
CA TYR A 190 25.74 16.12 4.04
C TYR A 190 24.74 17.05 4.72
N VAL A 191 23.50 16.99 4.27
CA VAL A 191 22.35 17.67 4.86
C VAL A 191 21.37 16.63 5.40
N GLY A 192 21.11 16.65 6.70
CA GLY A 192 20.09 15.83 7.33
C GLY A 192 18.88 16.67 7.71
N THR A 193 17.68 16.20 7.40
CA THR A 193 16.43 16.80 7.85
C THR A 193 15.66 15.82 8.72
N ASP A 194 15.04 16.33 9.78
CA ASP A 194 14.15 15.52 10.62
C ASP A 194 13.12 16.42 11.31
N PHE A 195 11.89 15.93 11.46
CA PHE A 195 10.83 16.63 12.20
C PHE A 195 11.06 16.61 13.73
N SER A 196 11.82 15.65 14.26
CA SER A 196 12.15 15.53 15.68
C SER A 196 13.33 16.42 16.03
N LYS A 197 13.04 17.51 16.76
CA LYS A 197 14.09 18.36 17.34
C LYS A 197 14.97 17.58 18.33
N ILE A 198 14.42 16.56 18.97
CA ILE A 198 15.11 15.74 19.95
C ILE A 198 16.18 14.89 19.28
N ALA A 199 15.84 14.21 18.19
CA ALA A 199 16.80 13.43 17.41
C ALA A 199 17.96 14.31 16.89
N LEU A 200 17.64 15.48 16.33
CA LEU A 200 18.65 16.42 15.84
C LEU A 200 19.51 17.00 16.96
N GLN A 201 18.94 17.27 18.15
CA GLN A 201 19.72 17.71 19.30
C GLN A 201 20.71 16.63 19.76
N GLN A 202 20.29 15.36 19.78
CA GLN A 202 21.18 14.25 20.11
C GLN A 202 22.34 14.14 19.10
N LEU A 203 22.07 14.34 17.80
CA LEU A 203 23.10 14.40 16.77
C LEU A 203 24.06 15.58 16.98
N GLU A 204 23.55 16.77 17.27
CA GLU A 204 24.40 17.95 17.55
C GLU A 204 25.26 17.76 18.82
N GLU A 205 24.73 17.09 19.83
CA GLU A 205 25.50 16.71 21.01
C GLU A 205 26.59 15.68 20.67
N SER A 206 26.28 14.72 19.80
CA SER A 206 27.21 13.67 19.36
C SER A 206 28.43 14.22 18.64
N LYS A 207 28.28 15.31 17.86
CA LYS A 207 29.39 16.02 17.19
C LYS A 207 30.52 16.45 18.14
N ARG A 208 30.22 16.61 19.44
CA ARG A 208 31.22 17.06 20.44
C ARG A 208 32.21 15.97 20.83
N PHE A 209 31.80 14.70 20.78
CA PHE A 209 32.60 13.58 21.29
C PHE A 209 32.87 12.49 20.25
N ILE A 210 32.04 12.37 19.21
CA ILE A 210 32.26 11.45 18.09
C ILE A 210 33.23 12.09 17.09
N LYS A 211 34.23 11.32 16.64
CA LYS A 211 35.22 11.75 15.66
C LYS A 211 35.10 10.93 14.38
N ILE A 212 34.22 11.39 13.49
CA ILE A 212 34.02 10.86 12.14
C ILE A 212 34.35 11.97 11.13
N LYS A 213 35.03 11.61 10.04
CA LYS A 213 35.37 12.53 8.95
C LYS A 213 34.09 13.10 8.35
N GLY A 214 34.01 14.44 8.22
CA GLY A 214 32.85 15.13 7.66
C GLY A 214 31.77 15.50 8.68
N LEU A 215 31.76 14.89 9.87
CA LEU A 215 30.72 15.12 10.89
C LEU A 215 30.63 16.58 11.37
N GLU A 216 31.78 17.28 11.45
CA GLU A 216 31.83 18.69 11.89
C GLU A 216 31.25 19.66 10.84
N HIS A 217 31.07 19.21 9.59
CA HIS A 217 30.57 20.01 8.47
C HIS A 217 29.14 19.65 8.06
N THR A 218 28.45 18.79 8.82
CA THR A 218 27.07 18.42 8.49
C THR A 218 26.09 19.52 8.85
N THR A 219 25.12 19.71 7.98
CA THR A 219 23.99 20.63 8.21
C THR A 219 22.78 19.81 8.66
N LEU A 220 22.26 20.11 9.85
CA LEU A 220 21.09 19.45 10.42
C LEU A 220 19.95 20.45 10.54
N LEU A 221 18.80 20.16 9.93
CA LEU A 221 17.67 21.09 9.85
C LEU A 221 16.39 20.44 10.37
N THR A 222 15.68 21.13 11.27
CA THR A 222 14.35 20.68 11.68
C THR A 222 13.34 21.00 10.59
N LYS A 223 12.92 19.99 9.83
CA LYS A 223 11.98 20.11 8.71
C LYS A 223 11.08 18.88 8.64
N GLN A 224 9.84 19.08 8.17
CA GLN A 224 8.99 17.96 7.75
C GLN A 224 9.49 17.42 6.39
N ALA A 225 9.13 16.19 6.05
CA ALA A 225 9.61 15.56 4.82
C ALA A 225 9.14 16.28 3.53
N ASP A 226 8.03 17.01 3.58
CA ASP A 226 7.46 17.79 2.48
C ASP A 226 7.98 19.24 2.41
N ASP A 227 8.76 19.68 3.40
CA ASP A 227 9.32 21.03 3.46
C ASP A 227 10.68 21.12 2.75
N PHE A 228 10.64 21.60 1.51
CA PHE A 228 11.84 21.90 0.70
C PHE A 228 12.18 23.40 0.66
N GLU A 229 11.57 24.23 1.52
CA GLU A 229 11.87 25.66 1.56
C GLU A 229 13.33 25.89 1.99
N GLY A 230 14.04 26.74 1.25
CA GLY A 230 15.43 27.09 1.52
C GLY A 230 16.47 26.20 0.84
N PHE A 231 16.07 25.09 0.19
CA PHE A 231 16.97 24.34 -0.66
C PHE A 231 17.08 24.95 -2.06
N GLU A 232 18.31 25.05 -2.55
CA GLU A 232 18.56 25.41 -3.94
C GLU A 232 18.16 24.27 -4.88
N ALA A 233 17.65 24.61 -6.07
CA ALA A 233 17.33 23.60 -7.07
C ALA A 233 18.62 22.92 -7.55
N GLN A 234 18.56 21.60 -7.78
CA GLN A 234 19.70 20.81 -8.29
C GLN A 234 20.97 20.87 -7.40
N ALA A 235 20.80 21.10 -6.09
CA ALA A 235 21.90 21.21 -5.13
C ALA A 235 22.52 19.86 -4.74
N PHE A 236 21.78 18.76 -4.87
CA PHE A 236 22.19 17.44 -4.39
C PHE A 236 22.39 16.47 -5.55
N ASP A 237 23.36 15.56 -5.44
CA ASP A 237 23.44 14.42 -6.36
C ASP A 237 22.69 13.20 -5.86
N THR A 238 22.51 13.08 -4.54
CA THR A 238 21.83 11.95 -3.93
C THR A 238 20.82 12.43 -2.90
N VAL A 239 19.57 12.01 -3.03
CA VAL A 239 18.52 12.23 -2.02
C VAL A 239 18.12 10.88 -1.44
N ILE A 240 18.05 10.78 -0.12
CA ILE A 240 17.72 9.54 0.60
C ILE A 240 16.40 9.74 1.36
N ILE A 241 15.49 8.78 1.18
CA ILE A 241 14.26 8.63 1.95
C ILE A 241 14.19 7.17 2.41
N ASN A 242 14.87 6.84 3.50
CA ASN A 242 15.01 5.45 3.95
C ASN A 242 14.23 5.21 5.25
N SER A 243 13.32 4.21 5.26
CA SER A 243 12.51 3.85 6.44
C SER A 243 11.66 5.01 6.99
N VAL A 244 11.21 5.92 6.13
CA VAL A 244 10.41 7.09 6.51
C VAL A 244 9.03 7.06 5.86
N VAL A 245 8.93 6.50 4.65
CA VAL A 245 7.71 6.52 3.83
C VAL A 245 6.51 5.88 4.53
N GLN A 246 6.74 4.86 5.35
CA GLN A 246 5.70 4.16 6.10
C GLN A 246 4.95 5.06 7.09
N TYR A 247 5.54 6.18 7.52
CA TYR A 247 4.92 7.14 8.44
C TYR A 247 4.15 8.26 7.72
N PHE A 248 4.15 8.27 6.39
CA PHE A 248 3.40 9.24 5.61
C PHE A 248 1.89 8.92 5.65
N PRO A 249 1.04 9.95 5.67
CA PRO A 249 -0.38 9.76 5.88
C PRO A 249 -1.11 9.16 4.67
N CYS A 250 -0.58 9.39 3.46
CA CYS A 250 -1.17 8.95 2.21
C CYS A 250 -0.16 9.02 1.06
N ILE A 251 -0.56 8.49 -0.10
CA ILE A 251 0.23 8.53 -1.33
C ILE A 251 0.45 9.96 -1.87
N ASP A 252 -0.51 10.87 -1.68
CA ASP A 252 -0.35 12.27 -2.14
C ASP A 252 0.72 13.03 -1.38
N TYR A 253 0.89 12.72 -0.09
CA TYR A 253 1.98 13.25 0.71
C TYR A 253 3.33 12.74 0.18
N LEU A 254 3.45 11.44 -0.10
CA LEU A 254 4.65 10.89 -0.75
C LEU A 254 4.92 11.57 -2.10
N LEU A 255 3.91 11.76 -2.94
CA LEU A 255 4.05 12.46 -4.22
C LEU A 255 4.57 13.89 -4.04
N THR A 256 4.11 14.59 -3.00
CA THR A 256 4.61 15.93 -2.66
C THR A 256 6.08 15.90 -2.29
N VAL A 257 6.49 14.95 -1.43
CA VAL A 257 7.89 14.74 -1.04
C VAL A 257 8.74 14.41 -2.27
N LEU A 258 8.30 13.49 -3.13
CA LEU A 258 9.04 13.09 -4.33
C LEU A 258 9.17 14.23 -5.34
N LYS A 259 8.13 15.06 -5.54
CA LYS A 259 8.21 16.27 -6.37
C LYS A 259 9.25 17.26 -5.83
N GLY A 260 9.32 17.42 -4.51
CA GLY A 260 10.34 18.25 -3.86
C GLY A 260 11.74 17.68 -4.06
N ALA A 261 11.91 16.37 -3.86
CA ALA A 261 13.18 15.67 -4.06
C ALA A 261 13.69 15.80 -5.51
N LEU A 262 12.80 15.60 -6.48
CA LEU A 262 13.06 15.78 -7.92
C LEU A 262 13.54 17.20 -8.28
N LYS A 263 13.05 18.23 -7.58
CA LYS A 263 13.48 19.63 -7.81
C LYS A 263 14.89 19.91 -7.29
N VAL A 264 15.29 19.28 -6.18
CA VAL A 264 16.57 19.56 -5.50
C VAL A 264 17.69 18.62 -5.94
N VAL A 265 17.37 17.46 -6.50
CA VAL A 265 18.35 16.56 -7.11
C VAL A 265 18.81 17.11 -8.46
N LYS A 266 20.11 17.01 -8.73
CA LYS A 266 20.72 17.49 -9.97
C LYS A 266 20.51 16.49 -11.12
N PRO A 267 20.53 16.94 -12.38
CA PRO A 267 20.58 16.04 -13.53
C PRO A 267 21.74 15.05 -13.42
N GLY A 268 21.46 13.76 -13.65
CA GLY A 268 22.45 12.68 -13.49
C GLY A 268 22.62 12.19 -12.05
N GLY A 269 21.93 12.79 -11.07
CA GLY A 269 21.84 12.29 -9.70
C GLY A 269 20.83 11.15 -9.53
N ALA A 270 20.58 10.77 -8.27
CA ALA A 270 19.68 9.69 -7.91
C ALA A 270 18.86 10.00 -6.65
N ILE A 271 17.66 9.41 -6.57
CA ILE A 271 16.85 9.38 -5.36
C ILE A 271 16.76 7.92 -4.89
N PHE A 272 17.24 7.64 -3.68
CA PHE A 272 17.13 6.35 -3.03
C PHE A 272 15.95 6.37 -2.05
N ILE A 273 15.01 5.44 -2.23
CA ILE A 273 13.83 5.28 -1.40
C ILE A 273 13.90 3.87 -0.82
N GLY A 274 14.37 3.77 0.42
CA GLY A 274 14.69 2.49 1.04
C GLY A 274 13.63 2.01 2.00
N ASP A 275 13.58 0.69 2.17
CA ASP A 275 12.79 0.01 3.19
C ASP A 275 11.27 0.25 3.05
N VAL A 276 10.78 0.28 1.82
CA VAL A 276 9.37 0.49 1.48
C VAL A 276 8.57 -0.77 1.73
N ARG A 277 7.46 -0.67 2.48
CA ARG A 277 6.53 -1.79 2.71
C ARG A 277 5.78 -2.13 1.43
N SER A 278 5.79 -3.40 1.04
CA SER A 278 5.13 -3.88 -0.18
C SER A 278 3.64 -4.10 0.02
N LEU A 279 2.81 -3.32 -0.69
CA LEU A 279 1.36 -3.49 -0.67
C LEU A 279 0.92 -4.89 -1.16
N PRO A 280 1.45 -5.43 -2.29
CA PRO A 280 1.13 -6.80 -2.72
C PRO A 280 1.46 -7.87 -1.69
N LEU A 281 2.51 -7.67 -0.89
CA LEU A 281 2.95 -8.62 0.14
C LEU A 281 2.36 -8.34 1.53
N LEU A 282 1.50 -7.33 1.68
CA LEU A 282 1.00 -6.92 2.99
C LEU A 282 0.17 -8.02 3.67
N LYS A 283 -0.70 -8.69 2.91
CA LYS A 283 -1.46 -9.85 3.39
C LYS A 283 -0.56 -11.02 3.77
N ALA A 284 0.50 -11.27 2.98
CA ALA A 284 1.49 -12.31 3.26
C ALA A 284 2.25 -12.02 4.56
N TYR A 285 2.62 -10.77 4.80
CA TYR A 285 3.22 -10.30 6.04
C TYR A 285 2.30 -10.56 7.25
N TYR A 286 1.03 -10.15 7.17
CA TYR A 286 0.08 -10.39 8.26
C TYR A 286 -0.18 -11.87 8.51
N ALA A 287 -0.31 -12.67 7.45
CA ALA A 287 -0.41 -14.12 7.57
C ALA A 287 0.81 -14.69 8.29
N SER A 288 2.03 -14.27 7.94
CA SER A 288 3.27 -14.70 8.61
C SER A 288 3.24 -14.42 10.11
N VAL A 289 2.92 -13.19 10.50
CA VAL A 289 2.87 -12.76 11.90
C VAL A 289 1.77 -13.49 12.68
N GLN A 290 0.58 -13.64 12.09
CA GLN A 290 -0.54 -14.30 12.76
C GLN A 290 -0.32 -15.81 12.90
N VAL A 291 0.28 -16.46 11.89
CA VAL A 291 0.68 -17.87 12.00
C VAL A 291 1.73 -18.04 13.07
N TYR A 292 2.74 -17.17 13.16
CA TYR A 292 3.75 -17.23 14.23
C TYR A 292 3.12 -17.13 15.63
N LYS A 293 2.15 -16.23 15.81
CA LYS A 293 1.45 -16.01 17.10
C LYS A 293 0.38 -17.06 17.40
N ALA A 294 -0.06 -17.84 16.42
CA ALA A 294 -1.13 -18.81 16.58
C ALA A 294 -0.63 -20.10 17.25
N VAL A 295 -1.47 -20.64 18.13
CA VAL A 295 -1.36 -22.02 18.63
C VAL A 295 -1.99 -22.99 17.63
N ASP A 296 -1.56 -24.25 17.61
CA ASP A 296 -1.92 -25.23 16.57
C ASP A 296 -3.42 -25.38 16.34
N PHE A 297 -4.23 -25.35 17.41
CA PHE A 297 -5.67 -25.55 17.34
C PHE A 297 -6.48 -24.34 16.84
N VAL A 298 -5.83 -23.23 16.46
CA VAL A 298 -6.51 -22.12 15.80
C VAL A 298 -7.00 -22.59 14.43
N THR A 299 -8.28 -22.40 14.15
CA THR A 299 -8.88 -22.78 12.87
C THR A 299 -8.54 -21.77 11.77
N ARG A 300 -8.57 -22.20 10.51
CA ARG A 300 -8.38 -21.39 9.30
C ARG A 300 -9.27 -20.15 9.31
N SER A 301 -10.56 -20.34 9.59
CA SER A 301 -11.55 -19.26 9.71
C SER A 301 -11.17 -18.18 10.73
N LYS A 302 -10.69 -18.60 11.91
CA LYS A 302 -10.24 -17.68 12.97
C LYS A 302 -8.93 -16.98 12.62
N LEU A 303 -7.99 -17.69 11.98
CA LEU A 303 -6.75 -17.09 11.51
C LEU A 303 -7.04 -16.02 10.46
N GLU A 304 -7.88 -16.32 9.47
CA GLU A 304 -8.28 -15.37 8.43
C GLU A 304 -8.97 -14.13 9.01
N ALA A 305 -9.83 -14.30 10.02
CA ALA A 305 -10.43 -13.17 10.74
C ALA A 305 -9.37 -12.27 11.40
N ARG A 306 -8.36 -12.85 12.06
CA ARG A 306 -7.25 -12.07 12.66
C ARG A 306 -6.40 -11.36 11.62
N ILE A 307 -6.17 -11.97 10.46
CA ILE A 307 -5.43 -11.33 9.35
C ILE A 307 -6.21 -10.12 8.83
N ARG A 308 -7.51 -10.29 8.56
CA ARG A 308 -8.39 -9.20 8.10
C ARG A 308 -8.46 -8.04 9.09
N GLU A 309 -8.56 -8.33 10.39
CA GLU A 309 -8.55 -7.30 11.44
C GLU A 309 -7.26 -6.47 11.39
N ARG A 310 -6.11 -7.12 11.14
CA ARG A 310 -4.82 -6.41 11.04
C ARG A 310 -4.69 -5.59 9.77
N GLU A 311 -5.21 -6.07 8.65
CA GLU A 311 -5.26 -5.30 7.41
C GLU A 311 -6.10 -4.02 7.55
N GLN A 312 -7.19 -4.06 8.32
CA GLN A 312 -8.06 -2.92 8.56
C GLN A 312 -7.40 -1.87 9.48
N LEU A 313 -6.71 -2.33 10.52
CA LEU A 313 -6.02 -1.50 11.50
C LEU A 313 -4.61 -1.09 11.08
N GLU A 314 -4.28 -1.18 9.79
CA GLU A 314 -2.96 -0.81 9.28
C GLU A 314 -2.78 0.72 9.33
N GLU A 315 -1.83 1.19 10.14
CA GLU A 315 -1.55 2.61 10.36
C GLU A 315 -0.29 3.11 9.61
N GLU A 316 0.43 2.22 8.95
CA GLU A 316 1.60 2.55 8.15
C GLU A 316 1.31 2.44 6.64
N LEU A 317 1.93 3.32 5.85
CA LEU A 317 1.82 3.34 4.40
C LEU A 317 2.61 2.17 3.78
N ALA A 318 1.92 1.36 2.98
CA ALA A 318 2.45 0.32 2.12
C ALA A 318 2.16 0.67 0.66
N ILE A 319 3.15 0.45 -0.21
CA ILE A 319 3.13 0.94 -1.59
C ILE A 319 3.32 -0.22 -2.55
N ASP A 320 2.50 -0.25 -3.59
CA ASP A 320 2.65 -1.13 -4.72
C ASP A 320 3.87 -0.69 -5.55
N PRO A 321 4.84 -1.59 -5.82
CA PRO A 321 6.00 -1.26 -6.66
C PRO A 321 5.66 -0.64 -8.02
N VAL A 322 4.50 -0.97 -8.62
CA VAL A 322 4.02 -0.40 -9.89
C VAL A 322 3.85 1.12 -9.80
N PHE A 323 3.65 1.68 -8.60
CA PHE A 323 3.65 3.12 -8.34
C PHE A 323 4.85 3.82 -8.96
N PHE A 324 6.06 3.28 -8.79
CA PHE A 324 7.28 3.93 -9.24
C PHE A 324 7.42 3.89 -10.76
N VAL A 325 6.82 2.90 -11.42
CA VAL A 325 6.68 2.89 -12.88
C VAL A 325 5.70 3.96 -13.35
N ALA A 326 4.55 4.11 -12.67
CA ALA A 326 3.58 5.18 -12.93
C ALA A 326 4.21 6.57 -12.72
N LEU A 327 5.03 6.71 -11.68
CA LEU A 327 5.78 7.91 -11.36
C LEU A 327 6.69 8.30 -12.52
N LYS A 328 7.48 7.35 -13.07
CA LYS A 328 8.32 7.61 -14.25
C LYS A 328 7.52 8.12 -15.45
N GLN A 329 6.32 7.59 -15.68
CA GLN A 329 5.47 8.05 -16.79
C GLN A 329 4.97 9.49 -16.57
N ALA A 330 4.68 9.87 -15.32
CA ALA A 330 4.23 11.21 -14.97
C ALA A 330 5.38 12.23 -14.90
N PHE A 331 6.60 11.80 -14.60
CA PHE A 331 7.79 12.63 -14.44
C PHE A 331 8.92 12.17 -15.39
N PRO A 332 8.93 12.67 -16.66
CA PRO A 332 9.88 12.21 -17.68
C PRO A 332 11.37 12.44 -17.36
N GLU A 333 11.68 13.32 -16.42
CA GLU A 333 13.03 13.52 -15.88
C GLU A 333 13.59 12.29 -15.15
N ILE A 334 12.72 11.36 -14.73
CA ILE A 334 13.13 10.05 -14.22
C ILE A 334 13.51 9.17 -15.42
N SER A 335 14.80 8.90 -15.57
CA SER A 335 15.34 8.12 -16.68
C SER A 335 15.19 6.60 -16.45
N ARG A 336 15.41 6.14 -15.22
CA ARG A 336 15.33 4.73 -14.82
C ARG A 336 14.72 4.60 -13.44
N VAL A 337 13.96 3.53 -13.26
CA VAL A 337 13.39 3.10 -11.98
C VAL A 337 13.89 1.69 -11.74
N ASN A 338 14.47 1.45 -10.57
CA ASN A 338 15.02 0.16 -10.20
C ASN A 338 14.41 -0.25 -8.85
N ILE A 339 13.60 -1.30 -8.86
CA ILE A 339 12.79 -1.75 -7.71
C ILE A 339 13.33 -3.10 -7.28
N GLN A 340 14.10 -3.13 -6.20
CA GLN A 340 14.87 -4.32 -5.82
C GLN A 340 14.37 -4.92 -4.50
N PRO A 341 14.35 -6.25 -4.37
CA PRO A 341 14.26 -6.88 -3.07
C PRO A 341 15.37 -6.36 -2.13
N LYS A 342 15.10 -6.35 -0.82
CA LYS A 342 16.11 -6.02 0.20
C LYS A 342 17.30 -6.98 0.09
N ARG A 343 18.51 -6.49 0.37
CA ARG A 343 19.69 -7.36 0.57
C ARG A 343 19.69 -7.92 2.00
N GLY A 344 20.44 -8.99 2.23
CA GLY A 344 20.65 -9.60 3.54
C GLY A 344 20.33 -11.10 3.59
N LEU A 345 21.05 -11.82 4.46
CA LEU A 345 20.89 -13.24 4.73
C LEU A 345 19.89 -13.50 5.86
N ILE A 346 19.80 -12.58 6.83
CA ILE A 346 18.93 -12.74 7.99
C ILE A 346 17.47 -12.50 7.58
N ARG A 347 16.62 -13.48 7.87
CA ARG A 347 15.20 -13.45 7.52
C ARG A 347 14.38 -12.79 8.62
N ASN A 348 14.05 -11.52 8.41
CA ASN A 348 13.18 -10.74 9.28
C ASN A 348 12.05 -10.09 8.47
N GLU A 349 11.20 -9.28 9.09
CA GLU A 349 10.10 -8.62 8.37
C GLU A 349 10.56 -7.68 7.26
N MET A 350 11.72 -7.03 7.43
CA MET A 350 12.28 -6.09 6.46
C MET A 350 12.78 -6.83 5.22
N THR A 351 13.62 -7.85 5.37
CA THR A 351 14.21 -8.58 4.24
C THR A 351 13.19 -9.38 3.42
N ARG A 352 12.01 -9.66 3.99
CA ARG A 352 10.96 -10.49 3.39
C ARG A 352 9.85 -9.71 2.70
N PHE A 353 9.41 -8.58 3.29
CA PHE A 353 8.19 -7.88 2.88
C PHE A 353 8.41 -6.41 2.49
N ARG A 354 9.67 -5.95 2.50
CA ARG A 354 10.05 -4.61 2.08
C ARG A 354 10.97 -4.65 0.86
N TYR A 355 11.12 -3.51 0.21
CA TYR A 355 11.95 -3.33 -0.97
C TYR A 355 12.59 -1.94 -1.01
N ASP A 356 13.62 -1.81 -1.84
CA ASP A 356 14.29 -0.54 -2.08
C ASP A 356 14.03 -0.09 -3.52
N VAL A 357 13.99 1.22 -3.73
CA VAL A 357 13.80 1.85 -5.03
C VAL A 357 14.90 2.87 -5.29
N ILE A 358 15.47 2.83 -6.49
CA ILE A 358 16.38 3.84 -6.99
C ILE A 358 15.74 4.51 -8.20
N LEU A 359 15.61 5.84 -8.13
CA LEU A 359 15.18 6.69 -9.25
C LEU A 359 16.40 7.40 -9.80
N ASP A 360 16.79 7.07 -11.03
CA ASP A 360 17.88 7.75 -11.72
C ASP A 360 17.35 8.97 -12.47
N ILE A 361 17.98 10.12 -12.26
CA ILE A 361 17.57 11.36 -12.90
C ILE A 361 18.31 11.53 -14.22
N GLN A 362 17.58 11.88 -15.27
CA GLN A 362 18.16 12.13 -16.59
C GLN A 362 19.29 13.16 -16.47
N GLY A 363 20.47 12.80 -16.98
CA GLY A 363 21.58 13.74 -17.10
C GLY A 363 21.22 14.86 -18.07
N SER A 364 21.68 16.08 -17.80
CA SER A 364 21.80 17.10 -18.84
C SER A 364 22.67 16.51 -19.95
N GLU A 365 22.19 16.52 -21.20
CA GLU A 365 22.86 15.92 -22.37
C GLU A 365 24.39 15.94 -22.21
N GLY A 366 24.96 14.77 -21.88
CA GLY A 366 26.40 14.56 -21.80
C GLY A 366 27.08 14.47 -20.42
N ILE A 367 26.35 14.27 -19.31
CA ILE A 367 26.97 14.05 -17.98
C ILE A 367 26.38 12.84 -17.23
N ARG A 368 26.21 11.71 -17.90
CA ARG A 368 26.76 10.45 -17.38
C ARG A 368 28.05 10.25 -18.16
N ASP A 369 29.08 9.70 -17.54
CA ASP A 369 30.42 9.60 -18.13
C ASP A 369 30.34 9.21 -19.61
N GLU A 370 30.39 10.23 -20.49
CA GLU A 370 30.25 10.01 -21.93
C GLU A 370 31.42 9.14 -22.42
N SER A 371 32.45 8.92 -21.60
CA SER A 371 33.53 7.99 -21.89
C SER A 371 33.13 6.52 -21.79
N GLU A 372 32.10 6.14 -21.01
CA GLU A 372 31.63 4.73 -20.91
C GLU A 372 30.52 4.38 -21.91
N GLU A 373 29.73 5.36 -22.37
CA GLU A 373 28.60 5.13 -23.29
C GLU A 373 28.90 5.56 -24.74
N LYS A 374 29.92 6.40 -24.98
CA LYS A 374 30.43 6.66 -26.34
C LYS A 374 31.10 5.40 -26.89
N GLY A 375 30.42 4.75 -27.84
CA GLY A 375 30.89 3.54 -28.49
C GLY A 375 30.13 2.28 -28.08
N LYS A 376 29.18 2.39 -27.13
CA LYS A 376 28.26 1.30 -26.84
C LYS A 376 27.19 1.19 -27.94
N ARG A 377 26.90 -0.04 -28.35
CA ARG A 377 25.99 -0.36 -29.45
C ARG A 377 24.57 -0.69 -28.93
N PRO A 378 23.52 -0.48 -29.73
CA PRO A 378 22.20 -1.02 -29.41
C PRO A 378 22.21 -2.55 -29.46
N LEU A 379 21.25 -3.18 -28.78
CA LEU A 379 21.03 -4.62 -28.92
C LEU A 379 20.65 -4.96 -30.36
N THR A 380 21.29 -5.99 -30.94
CA THR A 380 20.92 -6.48 -32.27
C THR A 380 19.65 -7.33 -32.26
N GLU A 381 19.38 -7.97 -31.12
CA GLU A 381 18.20 -8.82 -30.88
C GLU A 381 17.63 -8.52 -29.50
N ALA A 382 16.31 -8.60 -29.37
CA ALA A 382 15.64 -8.41 -28.09
C ALA A 382 16.01 -9.54 -27.11
N ILE A 383 16.09 -9.19 -25.82
CA ILE A 383 16.33 -10.15 -24.74
C ILE A 383 15.15 -11.13 -24.69
N VAL A 384 15.48 -12.42 -24.72
CA VAL A 384 14.50 -13.48 -24.54
C VAL A 384 14.42 -13.81 -23.05
N TRP A 385 13.30 -13.45 -22.43
CA TRP A 385 13.01 -13.79 -21.03
C TRP A 385 12.48 -15.21 -20.92
N GLU A 386 13.19 -16.05 -20.17
CA GLU A 386 12.75 -17.40 -19.83
C GLU A 386 11.85 -17.37 -18.59
N ASP A 387 10.65 -17.94 -18.70
CA ASP A 387 9.74 -18.05 -17.56
C ASP A 387 10.19 -19.16 -16.62
N TRP A 388 10.66 -18.78 -15.43
CA TRP A 388 11.22 -19.70 -14.44
C TRP A 388 10.17 -20.69 -13.94
N GLU A 389 8.89 -20.32 -13.89
CA GLU A 389 7.82 -21.23 -13.44
C GLU A 389 7.61 -22.41 -14.40
N GLN A 390 7.82 -22.19 -15.71
CA GLN A 390 7.67 -23.24 -16.72
C GLN A 390 8.80 -24.27 -16.64
N LYS A 391 9.99 -23.82 -16.23
CA LYS A 391 11.17 -24.68 -16.06
C LYS A 391 11.99 -24.23 -14.85
N PRO A 392 11.56 -24.57 -13.62
CA PRO A 392 12.24 -24.13 -12.41
C PRO A 392 13.67 -24.68 -12.36
N LEU A 393 14.63 -23.76 -12.30
CA LEU A 393 16.05 -24.05 -12.17
C LEU A 393 16.47 -23.89 -10.72
N ALA A 394 17.12 -24.91 -10.15
CA ALA A 394 17.74 -24.77 -8.84
C ALA A 394 19.01 -23.90 -8.94
N LEU A 395 19.40 -23.25 -7.83
CA LEU A 395 20.58 -22.37 -7.79
C LEU A 395 21.85 -23.04 -8.32
N LEU A 396 22.10 -24.30 -7.93
CA LEU A 396 23.26 -25.06 -8.40
C LEU A 396 23.23 -25.35 -9.91
N GLU A 397 22.03 -25.53 -10.49
CA GLU A 397 21.87 -25.74 -11.93
C GLU A 397 22.11 -24.46 -12.70
N LEU A 398 21.64 -23.32 -12.17
CA LEU A 398 21.94 -22.00 -12.71
C LEU A 398 23.45 -21.72 -12.67
N ALA A 399 24.12 -21.94 -11.53
CA ALA A 399 25.57 -21.78 -11.42
C ALA A 399 26.33 -22.65 -12.43
N LYS A 400 25.93 -23.93 -12.60
CA LYS A 400 26.49 -24.81 -13.63
C LYS A 400 26.27 -24.27 -15.05
N ARG A 401 25.09 -23.70 -15.34
CA ARG A 401 24.81 -23.07 -16.64
C ARG A 401 25.76 -21.90 -16.89
N LEU A 402 25.93 -21.00 -15.93
CA LEU A 402 26.81 -19.83 -16.05
C LEU A 402 28.28 -20.23 -16.26
N ILE A 403 28.76 -21.23 -15.53
CA ILE A 403 30.17 -21.67 -15.59
C ILE A 403 30.46 -22.53 -16.83
N CYS A 404 29.60 -23.51 -17.14
CA CYS A 404 29.88 -24.50 -18.18
C CYS A 404 29.46 -24.04 -19.58
N GLN A 405 28.37 -23.29 -19.70
CA GLN A 405 27.85 -22.85 -21.00
C GLN A 405 28.27 -21.42 -21.36
N GLN A 406 28.59 -20.60 -20.35
CA GLN A 406 29.01 -19.21 -20.49
C GLN A 406 28.15 -18.38 -21.47
N PRO A 407 26.80 -18.43 -21.37
CA PRO A 407 25.95 -17.64 -22.25
C PRO A 407 26.25 -16.14 -22.12
N ALA A 408 26.05 -15.36 -23.19
CA ALA A 408 26.24 -13.92 -23.14
C ALA A 408 25.36 -13.25 -22.06
N TYR A 409 24.15 -13.78 -21.87
CA TYR A 409 23.24 -13.40 -20.80
C TYR A 409 22.31 -14.55 -20.39
N VAL A 410 21.70 -14.42 -19.21
CA VAL A 410 20.56 -15.23 -18.77
C VAL A 410 19.50 -14.28 -18.22
N ALA A 411 18.31 -14.28 -18.83
CA ALA A 411 17.18 -13.46 -18.39
C ALA A 411 16.05 -14.39 -17.91
N LEU A 412 15.77 -14.38 -16.61
CA LEU A 412 14.74 -15.18 -15.97
C LEU A 412 13.63 -14.28 -15.47
N ARG A 413 12.38 -14.58 -15.83
CA ARG A 413 11.21 -13.92 -15.25
C ARG A 413 10.49 -14.82 -14.26
N HIS A 414 9.77 -14.22 -13.33
CA HIS A 414 8.99 -14.93 -12.30
C HIS A 414 9.82 -15.90 -11.45
N VAL A 415 11.05 -15.54 -11.10
CA VAL A 415 11.85 -16.34 -10.17
C VAL A 415 11.17 -16.30 -8.81
N GLY A 416 10.70 -17.46 -8.35
CA GLY A 416 9.96 -17.55 -7.11
C GLY A 416 10.84 -17.17 -5.91
N ASN A 417 10.34 -16.29 -5.05
CA ASN A 417 11.10 -15.75 -3.93
C ASN A 417 11.19 -16.73 -2.74
N GLY A 418 12.40 -17.22 -2.48
CA GLY A 418 12.69 -18.19 -1.44
C GLY A 418 12.38 -17.71 -0.03
N ARG A 419 12.44 -16.40 0.22
CA ARG A 419 12.26 -15.79 1.56
C ARG A 419 10.80 -15.82 2.06
N ILE A 420 9.85 -15.91 1.14
CA ILE A 420 8.41 -15.87 1.43
C ILE A 420 7.67 -17.13 0.99
N THR A 421 8.40 -18.23 0.77
CA THR A 421 7.81 -19.51 0.34
C THR A 421 6.69 -19.98 1.28
N THR A 422 6.93 -19.91 2.58
CA THR A 422 6.00 -20.34 3.62
C THR A 422 4.72 -19.50 3.61
N GLU A 423 4.86 -18.20 3.38
CA GLU A 423 3.75 -17.24 3.36
C GLU A 423 2.89 -17.43 2.12
N ILE A 424 3.49 -17.63 0.95
CA ILE A 424 2.72 -17.89 -0.27
C ILE A 424 1.90 -19.17 -0.10
N LYS A 425 2.50 -20.25 0.42
CA LYS A 425 1.77 -21.50 0.74
C LYS A 425 0.69 -21.28 1.80
N THR A 426 0.94 -20.41 2.78
CA THR A 426 -0.07 -20.03 3.78
C THR A 426 -1.26 -19.31 3.13
N LEU A 427 -1.02 -18.41 2.19
CA LEU A 427 -2.09 -17.72 1.47
C LEU A 427 -2.87 -18.67 0.55
N GLU A 428 -2.19 -19.61 -0.10
CA GLU A 428 -2.82 -20.69 -0.88
C GLU A 428 -3.70 -21.56 0.02
N TRP A 429 -3.18 -22.01 1.18
CA TRP A 429 -3.96 -22.77 2.16
C TRP A 429 -5.15 -21.97 2.68
N LEU A 430 -4.97 -20.69 3.02
CA LEU A 430 -6.09 -19.82 3.39
C LEU A 430 -7.13 -19.76 2.27
N ALA A 431 -6.76 -19.77 1.00
CA ALA A 431 -7.73 -19.71 -0.09
C ALA A 431 -8.48 -21.03 -0.34
N THR A 432 -7.91 -22.18 -0.01
CA THR A 432 -8.44 -23.50 -0.42
C THR A 432 -8.87 -24.43 0.71
N ALA A 433 -8.36 -24.23 1.93
CA ALA A 433 -8.58 -25.11 3.07
C ALA A 433 -10.00 -24.97 3.64
N ASP A 434 -10.50 -26.04 4.25
CA ASP A 434 -11.77 -26.03 4.96
C ASP A 434 -11.70 -25.12 6.20
N ASP A 435 -12.82 -24.51 6.59
CA ASP A 435 -12.85 -23.53 7.69
C ASP A 435 -12.44 -24.09 9.07
N ASP A 436 -12.55 -25.40 9.23
CA ASP A 436 -12.22 -26.15 10.45
C ASP A 436 -10.79 -26.72 10.43
N GLU A 437 -10.07 -26.68 9.31
CA GLU A 437 -8.65 -27.01 9.27
C GLU A 437 -7.88 -26.07 10.20
N THR A 438 -6.79 -26.56 10.77
CA THR A 438 -6.08 -25.88 11.83
C THR A 438 -4.71 -25.38 11.41
N VAL A 439 -4.16 -24.44 12.16
CA VAL A 439 -2.78 -23.98 11.97
C VAL A 439 -1.77 -25.12 12.17
N GLY A 440 -2.10 -26.12 12.99
CA GLY A 440 -1.32 -27.36 13.11
C GLY A 440 -1.24 -28.10 11.77
N ASP A 441 -2.38 -28.30 11.10
CA ASP A 441 -2.45 -28.97 9.79
C ASP A 441 -1.64 -28.20 8.72
N LEU A 442 -1.72 -26.86 8.73
CA LEU A 442 -0.90 -26.00 7.88
C LEU A 442 0.60 -26.22 8.15
N ARG A 443 1.03 -26.25 9.42
CA ARG A 443 2.45 -26.43 9.79
C ARG A 443 2.98 -27.77 9.31
N ASP A 444 2.19 -28.84 9.46
CA ASP A 444 2.55 -30.17 8.97
C ASP A 444 2.70 -30.18 7.44
N ALA A 445 1.74 -29.58 6.71
CA ALA A 445 1.80 -29.46 5.26
C ALA A 445 3.02 -28.65 4.77
N LEU A 446 3.42 -27.60 5.51
CA LEU A 446 4.58 -26.77 5.18
C LEU A 446 5.91 -27.54 5.34
N VAL A 447 6.02 -28.41 6.35
CA VAL A 447 7.23 -29.23 6.60
C VAL A 447 7.48 -30.22 5.47
N GLU A 448 6.42 -30.81 4.92
CA GLU A 448 6.52 -31.81 3.84
C GLU A 448 6.81 -31.19 2.47
N SER A 449 6.77 -29.87 2.35
CA SER A 449 6.73 -29.19 1.06
C SER A 449 8.11 -28.71 0.61
N GLU A 450 8.70 -29.42 -0.35
CA GLU A 450 9.91 -28.94 -1.05
C GLU A 450 9.63 -27.64 -1.83
N SER A 451 10.61 -26.75 -1.90
CA SER A 451 10.52 -25.51 -2.67
C SER A 451 11.72 -25.37 -3.58
N LYS A 452 11.46 -25.05 -4.85
CA LYS A 452 12.50 -24.68 -5.81
C LYS A 452 12.78 -23.17 -5.82
N ARG A 453 11.99 -22.38 -5.08
CA ARG A 453 12.13 -20.91 -5.01
C ARG A 453 13.54 -20.54 -4.53
N ILE A 454 14.09 -19.45 -5.05
CA ILE A 454 15.47 -19.04 -4.82
C ILE A 454 15.51 -17.81 -3.92
N ASP A 455 16.37 -17.81 -2.90
CA ASP A 455 16.62 -16.62 -2.08
C ASP A 455 17.35 -15.57 -2.93
N PRO A 456 16.85 -14.32 -3.03
CA PRO A 456 17.55 -13.24 -3.75
C PRO A 456 19.02 -13.10 -3.36
N GLU A 457 19.36 -13.21 -2.06
CA GLU A 457 20.74 -13.08 -1.59
C GLU A 457 21.67 -14.14 -2.17
N ALA A 458 21.17 -15.38 -2.29
CA ALA A 458 21.95 -16.45 -2.86
C ALA A 458 22.29 -16.20 -4.35
N LEU A 459 21.46 -15.46 -5.09
CA LEU A 459 21.77 -15.06 -6.47
C LEU A 459 22.85 -13.96 -6.52
N TRP A 460 22.82 -13.00 -5.60
CA TRP A 460 23.88 -12.01 -5.49
C TRP A 460 25.20 -12.65 -5.08
N GLU A 461 25.19 -13.58 -4.13
CA GLU A 461 26.38 -14.31 -3.66
C GLU A 461 27.04 -15.12 -4.78
N ILE A 462 26.28 -15.90 -5.58
CA ILE A 462 26.90 -16.69 -6.65
C ILE A 462 27.59 -15.81 -7.70
N CYS A 463 27.13 -14.58 -7.90
CA CYS A 463 27.70 -13.63 -8.87
C CYS A 463 29.03 -13.03 -8.38
N LEU A 464 29.40 -13.20 -7.11
CA LEU A 464 30.73 -12.88 -6.63
C LEU A 464 31.79 -13.88 -7.13
N ASP A 465 31.38 -15.12 -7.40
CA ASP A 465 32.27 -16.22 -7.79
C ASP A 465 32.27 -16.51 -9.31
N VAL A 466 31.38 -15.88 -10.07
CA VAL A 466 31.30 -16.02 -11.53
C VAL A 466 31.41 -14.66 -12.21
N PRO A 467 31.92 -14.57 -13.46
CA PRO A 467 32.11 -13.29 -14.14
C PRO A 467 30.80 -12.78 -14.76
N TYR A 468 29.75 -12.66 -13.94
CA TYR A 468 28.45 -12.14 -14.36
C TYR A 468 28.03 -10.98 -13.47
N ASP A 469 27.58 -9.90 -14.11
CA ASP A 469 26.81 -8.86 -13.43
C ASP A 469 25.36 -9.33 -13.25
N ILE A 470 24.76 -8.96 -12.14
CA ILE A 470 23.36 -9.23 -11.82
C ILE A 470 22.58 -7.93 -11.67
N ASP A 471 21.53 -7.80 -12.47
CA ASP A 471 20.44 -6.85 -12.24
C ASP A 471 19.20 -7.66 -11.82
N MET A 472 18.48 -7.17 -10.81
CA MET A 472 17.28 -7.82 -10.29
C MET A 472 16.19 -6.78 -10.05
N GLN A 473 14.95 -7.15 -10.34
CA GLN A 473 13.78 -6.32 -10.08
C GLN A 473 12.62 -7.18 -9.59
N PHE A 474 11.72 -6.67 -8.75
CA PHE A 474 10.44 -7.35 -8.55
C PHE A 474 9.69 -7.51 -9.87
N SER A 475 9.03 -8.66 -10.05
CA SER A 475 8.16 -8.90 -11.22
C SER A 475 6.90 -8.07 -11.02
N LEU A 476 6.66 -7.12 -11.92
CA LEU A 476 5.61 -6.11 -11.73
C LEU A 476 4.23 -6.52 -12.24
N ASP A 477 4.09 -7.73 -12.78
CA ASP A 477 2.83 -8.30 -13.25
C ASP A 477 2.32 -9.43 -12.33
N ARG A 478 2.93 -9.61 -11.16
CA ARG A 478 2.57 -10.60 -10.14
C ARG A 478 2.56 -9.96 -8.75
N ALA A 479 1.71 -10.49 -7.86
CA ALA A 479 1.58 -10.03 -6.48
C ALA A 479 2.27 -10.94 -5.45
N ASP A 480 2.89 -12.04 -5.86
CA ASP A 480 3.45 -13.07 -4.97
C ASP A 480 4.93 -12.81 -4.59
N GLY A 481 5.44 -11.62 -4.89
CA GLY A 481 6.81 -11.19 -4.56
C GLY A 481 7.89 -11.92 -5.33
N CYS A 482 7.56 -12.60 -6.44
CA CYS A 482 8.56 -13.09 -7.38
C CYS A 482 9.35 -11.94 -8.01
N TYR A 483 10.53 -12.25 -8.52
CA TYR A 483 11.42 -11.26 -9.10
C TYR A 483 11.98 -11.73 -10.43
N ASP A 484 12.34 -10.77 -11.27
CA ASP A 484 12.99 -10.96 -12.55
C ASP A 484 14.50 -10.74 -12.38
N VAL A 485 15.30 -11.54 -13.07
CA VAL A 485 16.76 -11.56 -12.95
C VAL A 485 17.38 -11.48 -14.33
N LEU A 486 18.32 -10.55 -14.49
CA LEU A 486 19.19 -10.47 -15.65
C LEU A 486 20.63 -10.65 -15.23
N LEU A 487 21.26 -11.71 -15.73
CA LEU A 487 22.68 -12.00 -15.56
C LEU A 487 23.40 -11.70 -16.88
N ARG A 488 24.43 -10.85 -16.85
CA ARG A 488 25.22 -10.50 -18.04
C ARG A 488 26.65 -10.94 -17.89
N ASN A 489 27.17 -11.65 -18.89
CA ASN A 489 28.55 -12.15 -18.88
C ASN A 489 29.53 -10.99 -19.12
N GLN A 490 30.37 -10.70 -18.14
CA GLN A 490 31.38 -9.62 -18.22
C GLN A 490 32.49 -9.95 -19.23
N LEU A 491 32.71 -11.23 -19.52
CA LEU A 491 33.76 -11.68 -20.45
C LEU A 491 33.30 -11.65 -21.91
N ASP A 492 32.01 -11.49 -22.17
CA ASP A 492 31.48 -11.38 -23.52
C ASP A 492 31.72 -9.96 -24.05
N SER A 493 32.73 -9.81 -24.92
CA SER A 493 33.12 -8.51 -25.47
C SER A 493 32.04 -7.86 -26.34
N GLU A 494 31.17 -8.65 -26.96
CA GLU A 494 30.06 -8.10 -27.75
C GLU A 494 28.98 -7.53 -26.84
N PHE A 495 28.65 -8.25 -25.77
CA PHE A 495 27.59 -7.88 -24.84
C PHE A 495 28.01 -6.81 -23.83
N ALA A 496 29.27 -6.80 -23.42
CA ALA A 496 29.86 -5.73 -22.59
C ALA A 496 29.85 -4.36 -23.30
N SER A 497 29.77 -4.35 -24.64
CA SER A 497 29.66 -3.13 -25.44
C SER A 497 28.23 -2.63 -25.63
N VAL A 498 27.21 -3.26 -25.02
CA VAL A 498 25.81 -2.84 -25.14
C VAL A 498 25.44 -1.81 -24.07
N SER A 499 24.63 -0.80 -24.41
CA SER A 499 24.12 0.16 -23.41
C SER A 499 23.20 -0.54 -22.39
N LEU A 500 23.36 -0.21 -21.11
CA LEU A 500 22.52 -0.74 -20.03
C LEU A 500 21.03 -0.41 -20.22
N SER A 501 20.73 0.69 -20.90
CA SER A 501 19.36 1.14 -21.18
C SER A 501 18.60 0.23 -22.15
N GLU A 502 19.31 -0.58 -22.93
CA GLU A 502 18.74 -1.56 -23.86
C GLU A 502 18.18 -2.80 -23.11
N PHE A 503 18.62 -3.01 -21.86
CA PHE A 503 18.22 -4.12 -21.02
C PHE A 503 16.94 -3.81 -20.25
N GLN A 504 15.80 -3.83 -20.94
CA GLN A 504 14.50 -3.56 -20.35
C GLN A 504 13.93 -4.79 -19.64
N PHE A 505 13.60 -4.60 -18.37
CA PHE A 505 12.82 -5.56 -17.58
C PHE A 505 11.37 -5.63 -18.07
N PRO A 506 10.67 -6.76 -17.85
CA PRO A 506 9.23 -6.85 -18.11
C PRO A 506 8.46 -5.73 -17.40
N MET A 507 7.58 -5.07 -18.14
CA MET A 507 6.76 -3.97 -17.63
C MET A 507 5.37 -4.48 -17.24
N PRO A 508 4.70 -3.85 -16.26
CA PRO A 508 3.32 -4.19 -15.93
C PRO A 508 2.39 -3.99 -17.13
N PRO A 509 1.31 -4.78 -17.25
CA PRO A 509 0.41 -4.76 -18.41
C PRO A 509 -0.34 -3.42 -18.57
N SER A 510 -0.64 -2.74 -17.46
CA SER A 510 -1.30 -1.44 -17.45
C SER A 510 -0.83 -0.59 -16.29
N VAL A 511 -0.71 0.71 -16.53
CA VAL A 511 -0.38 1.73 -15.55
C VAL A 511 -1.39 2.86 -15.71
N HIS A 512 -1.89 3.40 -14.61
CA HIS A 512 -2.94 4.42 -14.60
C HIS A 512 -2.56 5.54 -13.62
N GLN A 513 -3.14 6.72 -13.81
CA GLN A 513 -2.78 7.91 -13.02
C GLN A 513 -3.57 8.03 -11.70
N ASN A 514 -4.38 7.03 -11.34
CA ASN A 514 -5.06 7.03 -10.06
C ASN A 514 -4.10 6.56 -8.94
N TRP A 515 -3.37 7.51 -8.37
CA TRP A 515 -2.32 7.25 -7.38
C TRP A 515 -2.79 6.44 -6.17
N HIS A 516 -4.07 6.59 -5.80
CA HIS A 516 -4.68 5.96 -4.62
C HIS A 516 -4.79 4.43 -4.76
N GLU A 517 -4.73 3.89 -5.98
CA GLU A 517 -4.75 2.43 -6.19
C GLU A 517 -3.41 1.77 -5.85
N TYR A 518 -2.34 2.55 -5.74
CA TYR A 518 -0.99 2.04 -5.47
C TYR A 518 -0.60 2.05 -3.99
N ALA A 519 -1.50 2.40 -3.07
CA ALA A 519 -1.21 2.39 -1.65
C ALA A 519 -2.43 1.98 -0.83
N ASN A 520 -2.20 1.46 0.37
CA ASN A 520 -3.24 1.39 1.39
C ASN A 520 -3.59 2.80 1.91
N HIS A 521 -4.61 2.87 2.76
CA HIS A 521 -5.06 4.11 3.39
C HIS A 521 -4.92 4.04 4.91
N PRO A 522 -3.74 4.42 5.47
CA PRO A 522 -3.44 4.28 6.89
C PRO A 522 -4.46 4.88 7.87
N LEU A 523 -5.16 5.94 7.45
CA LEU A 523 -6.13 6.65 8.26
C LEU A 523 -7.59 6.30 7.95
N GLN A 524 -7.85 5.34 7.05
CA GLN A 524 -9.20 5.09 6.57
C GLN A 524 -10.15 4.70 7.70
N GLU A 525 -9.74 3.83 8.62
CA GLU A 525 -10.61 3.41 9.72
C GLU A 525 -10.85 4.55 10.73
N GLN A 526 -9.80 5.28 11.11
CA GLN A 526 -9.94 6.42 12.03
C GLN A 526 -10.80 7.54 11.42
N PHE A 527 -10.59 7.85 10.14
CA PHE A 527 -11.43 8.77 9.37
C PHE A 527 -12.86 8.28 9.32
N THR A 528 -13.06 6.99 9.02
CA THR A 528 -14.38 6.36 8.99
C THR A 528 -15.08 6.53 10.33
N LEU A 529 -14.45 6.15 11.44
CA LEU A 529 -15.03 6.28 12.77
C LEU A 529 -15.39 7.72 13.14
N GLN A 530 -14.53 8.69 12.81
CA GLN A 530 -14.82 10.10 13.05
C GLN A 530 -15.99 10.58 12.19
N LEU A 531 -15.95 10.31 10.88
CA LEU A 531 -17.01 10.68 9.94
C LEU A 531 -18.34 10.05 10.33
N LEU A 532 -18.35 8.79 10.75
CA LEU A 532 -19.56 8.11 11.21
C LEU A 532 -20.14 8.75 12.47
N SER A 533 -19.31 9.18 13.42
CA SER A 533 -19.77 9.92 14.59
C SER A 533 -20.40 11.26 14.19
N GLU A 534 -19.73 12.01 13.31
CA GLU A 534 -20.21 13.31 12.81
C GLU A 534 -21.53 13.17 12.03
N LEU A 535 -21.62 12.15 11.16
CA LEU A 535 -22.83 11.85 10.40
C LEU A 535 -23.99 11.44 11.30
N ARG A 536 -23.76 10.57 12.30
CA ARG A 536 -24.79 10.18 13.26
C ARG A 536 -25.32 11.40 14.03
N ASP A 537 -24.44 12.29 14.47
CA ASP A 537 -24.85 13.51 15.17
C ASP A 537 -25.55 14.52 14.26
N PHE A 538 -25.18 14.57 12.98
CA PHE A 538 -25.85 15.38 11.97
C PHE A 538 -27.25 14.86 11.65
N MET A 539 -27.38 13.55 11.44
CA MET A 539 -28.66 12.90 11.14
C MET A 539 -29.61 12.96 12.33
N LYS A 540 -29.14 12.75 13.58
CA LYS A 540 -29.97 12.89 14.80
C LYS A 540 -30.62 14.26 14.96
N LYS A 541 -30.03 15.31 14.37
CA LYS A 541 -30.61 16.67 14.39
C LYS A 541 -31.72 16.86 13.36
N LYS A 542 -31.86 15.95 12.39
CA LYS A 542 -32.72 16.09 11.20
C LYS A 542 -33.70 14.95 10.99
N LEU A 543 -33.42 13.76 11.50
CA LEU A 543 -34.20 12.54 11.32
C LEU A 543 -34.63 11.96 12.68
N PRO A 544 -35.81 11.31 12.76
CA PRO A 544 -36.19 10.49 13.90
C PRO A 544 -35.27 9.29 14.11
N ASP A 545 -35.21 8.77 15.35
CA ASP A 545 -34.35 7.63 15.71
C ASP A 545 -34.67 6.36 14.90
N GLU A 546 -35.93 6.17 14.47
CA GLU A 546 -36.36 5.01 13.69
C GLU A 546 -35.86 5.03 12.24
N MET A 547 -35.51 6.20 11.70
CA MET A 547 -34.97 6.36 10.34
C MET A 547 -33.43 6.35 10.34
N MET A 548 -32.79 6.17 11.50
CA MET A 548 -31.34 6.13 11.60
C MET A 548 -30.81 4.78 11.08
N PRO A 549 -29.88 4.78 10.10
CA PRO A 549 -29.18 3.58 9.69
C PRO A 549 -28.45 2.95 10.88
N LYS A 550 -28.56 1.63 11.02
CA LYS A 550 -27.88 0.88 12.08
C LYS A 550 -26.42 0.61 11.73
N ALA A 551 -26.12 0.49 10.44
CA ALA A 551 -24.78 0.33 9.91
C ALA A 551 -24.48 1.30 8.79
N PHE A 552 -23.20 1.58 8.60
CA PHE A 552 -22.71 2.47 7.55
C PHE A 552 -21.52 1.80 6.86
N VAL A 553 -21.44 1.91 5.54
CA VAL A 553 -20.36 1.33 4.74
C VAL A 553 -19.77 2.44 3.87
N ILE A 554 -18.50 2.77 4.08
CA ILE A 554 -17.80 3.74 3.24
C ILE A 554 -17.14 3.03 2.08
N LEU A 555 -17.37 3.53 0.87
CA LEU A 555 -16.85 3.02 -0.39
C LEU A 555 -16.00 4.08 -1.07
N ASN A 556 -14.98 3.62 -1.82
CA ASN A 556 -14.20 4.50 -2.69
C ASN A 556 -15.05 5.01 -3.87
N ALA A 557 -15.92 4.15 -4.39
CA ALA A 557 -16.92 4.46 -5.40
C ALA A 557 -18.07 3.46 -5.32
N PHE A 558 -19.26 3.83 -5.80
CA PHE A 558 -20.35 2.86 -5.93
C PHE A 558 -20.05 1.84 -7.04
N PRO A 559 -20.24 0.53 -6.80
CA PRO A 559 -20.22 -0.45 -7.87
C PRO A 559 -21.38 -0.15 -8.83
N LEU A 560 -21.07 -0.11 -10.13
CA LEU A 560 -22.05 0.18 -11.18
C LEU A 560 -22.23 -1.05 -12.07
N THR A 561 -23.48 -1.31 -12.44
CA THR A 561 -23.85 -2.25 -13.52
C THR A 561 -23.34 -1.75 -14.87
N ASP A 562 -23.31 -2.61 -15.89
CA ASP A 562 -22.97 -2.25 -17.29
C ASP A 562 -23.84 -1.10 -17.86
N GLN A 563 -24.99 -0.82 -17.25
CA GLN A 563 -25.90 0.26 -17.60
C GLN A 563 -25.67 1.56 -16.79
N GLY A 564 -24.65 1.59 -15.93
CA GLY A 564 -24.28 2.76 -15.11
C GLY A 564 -25.16 3.00 -13.88
N LYS A 565 -26.01 2.04 -13.49
CA LYS A 565 -26.79 2.10 -12.23
C LYS A 565 -26.06 1.40 -11.09
N ILE A 566 -26.28 1.83 -9.85
CA ILE A 566 -25.74 1.20 -8.64
C ILE A 566 -26.10 -0.29 -8.61
N ASP A 567 -25.08 -1.15 -8.48
CA ASP A 567 -25.23 -2.60 -8.35
C ASP A 567 -25.52 -2.99 -6.89
N ARG A 568 -26.80 -3.22 -6.60
CA ARG A 568 -27.26 -3.63 -5.27
C ARG A 568 -26.76 -5.01 -4.85
N GLY A 569 -26.50 -5.91 -5.82
CA GLY A 569 -25.97 -7.24 -5.53
C GLY A 569 -24.54 -7.15 -5.00
N ALA A 570 -23.70 -6.39 -5.70
CA ALA A 570 -22.34 -6.11 -5.26
C ALA A 570 -22.28 -5.43 -3.88
N LEU A 571 -23.21 -4.51 -3.58
CA LEU A 571 -23.32 -3.89 -2.26
C LEU A 571 -23.75 -4.87 -1.16
N ALA A 572 -24.62 -5.84 -1.47
CA ALA A 572 -25.10 -6.84 -0.53
C ALA A 572 -24.04 -7.91 -0.18
N GLU A 573 -23.05 -8.15 -1.04
CA GLU A 573 -21.94 -9.06 -0.75
C GLU A 573 -20.85 -8.42 0.12
N GLY A 574 -20.83 -7.08 0.21
CA GLY A 574 -19.90 -6.34 1.05
C GLY A 574 -20.09 -6.60 2.55
N VAL A 575 -18.96 -6.71 3.28
CA VAL A 575 -18.93 -6.83 4.75
C VAL A 575 -19.47 -5.56 5.37
N ILE A 576 -20.46 -5.71 6.25
CA ILE A 576 -21.01 -4.62 7.06
C ILE A 576 -20.04 -4.39 8.22
N GLN A 577 -19.48 -3.18 8.33
CA GLN A 577 -18.67 -2.76 9.50
C GLN A 577 -19.54 -2.34 10.68
#